data_AF-A0A1Q6MCW3-F1
#
_entry.id   AF-A0A1Q6MCW3-F1
#
_cell.length_a   1.000
_cell.length_b   1.000
_cell.length_c   1.000
_cell.angle_alpha   90.00
_cell.angle_beta   90.00
_cell.angle_gamma   90.00
#
_symmetry.space_group_name_H-M   'P 1'
#
loop_
_entity.id
_entity.type
_entity.pdbx_description
1 polymer ?
#
loop_
_entity_poly.entity_id
_entity_poly.type
_entity_poly.pdbx_seq_one_letter_code
_entity_poly.pdbx_strand_id
1 'polypeptide(L)' 'MVNTIAFPCISTGLYNFPKDIASSIAYKTAFNYLKDHPDLNVIFSTYDMKDCLLYKKEEKKYDY' A
#
# COMPACT_ATOMS: atom_id res chain seq x y z
N MET A 1 -17.17 -7.73 13.23
CA MET A 1 -16.15 -6.66 13.23
C MET A 1 -15.45 -6.70 11.88
N VAL A 2 -14.98 -5.55 11.40
CA VAL A 2 -14.27 -5.44 10.13
C VAL A 2 -12.78 -5.40 10.45
N ASN A 3 -12.05 -6.42 10.01
CA ASN A 3 -10.61 -6.61 10.32
C ASN A 3 -9.74 -6.62 9.06
N THR A 4 -10.34 -6.42 7.89
CA THR A 4 -9.63 -6.42 6.61
C THR A 4 -10.10 -5.26 5.77
N ILE A 5 -9.15 -4.49 5.24
CA ILE A 5 -9.40 -3.31 4.41
C ILE A 5 -8.56 -3.43 3.14
N ALA A 6 -9.19 -3.22 1.99
CA ALA A 6 -8.50 -3.14 0.71
C ALA A 6 -8.44 -1.69 0.23
N PHE A 7 -7.24 -1.18 -0.05
CA PHE A 7 -7.04 0.15 -0.62
C PHE A 7 -6.70 0.05 -2.12
N PRO A 8 -7.32 0.86 -2.99
CA PRO A 8 -6.85 1.05 -4.36
C PRO A 8 -5.58 1.92 -4.38
N CYS A 9 -4.97 2.10 -5.55
CA CYS A 9 -3.91 3.09 -5.77
C CYS A 9 -4.47 4.53 -5.71
N ILE A 10 -4.64 5.06 -4.50
CA ILE A 10 -5.24 6.39 -4.27
C ILE A 10 -4.38 7.48 -4.96
N SER A 11 -5.06 8.39 -5.65
CA SER A 11 -4.49 9.57 -6.35
C SER A 11 -3.61 9.31 -7.58
N THR A 12 -3.37 8.07 -8.00
CA THR A 12 -2.46 7.78 -9.14
C THR A 12 -3.15 7.63 -10.49
N GLY A 13 -4.49 7.59 -10.51
CA GLY A 13 -5.30 7.57 -11.73
C GLY A 13 -5.54 8.99 -12.26
N LEU A 14 -6.78 9.47 -12.13
CA LEU A 14 -7.19 10.80 -12.64
C LEU A 14 -6.34 11.96 -12.11
N TYR A 15 -5.94 11.90 -10.83
CA TYR A 15 -5.16 12.96 -10.19
C TYR A 15 -3.66 12.92 -10.52
N ASN A 16 -3.22 11.89 -11.25
CA ASN A 16 -1.87 11.75 -11.80
C ASN A 16 -0.73 11.97 -10.79
N PHE A 17 -0.95 11.64 -9.51
CA PHE A 17 0.10 11.68 -8.50
C PHE A 17 1.16 10.62 -8.81
N PRO A 18 2.47 10.92 -8.66
CA PRO A 18 3.54 9.98 -8.99
C PRO A 18 3.37 8.64 -8.25
N LYS A 19 3.26 7.56 -9.03
CA LYS A 19 2.92 6.21 -8.55
C LYS A 19 3.92 5.68 -7.52
N ASP A 20 5.20 5.90 -7.75
CA ASP A 20 6.31 5.49 -6.88
C ASP A 20 6.30 6.21 -5.53
N ILE A 21 5.97 7.51 -5.54
CA ILE A 21 5.80 8.30 -4.31
C ILE A 21 4.53 7.84 -3.57
N ALA A 22 3.41 7.65 -4.28
CA ALA A 22 2.15 7.19 -3.69
C ALA A 22 2.29 5.82 -3.02
N SER A 23 2.88 4.84 -3.70
CA SER A 23 3.05 3.49 -3.14
C SER A 23 3.95 3.49 -1.89
N SER A 24 5.01 4.30 -1.90
CA SER A 24 5.90 4.48 -0.75
C SER A 24 5.15 5.06 0.47
N ILE A 25 4.37 6.12 0.26
CA ILE A 25 3.56 6.74 1.33
C ILE A 25 2.51 5.76 1.85
N ALA A 26 1.76 5.12 0.94
CA ALA A 26 0.68 4.21 1.29
C ALA A 26 1.19 3.00 2.09
N TYR A 27 2.24 2.34 1.60
CA TYR A 27 2.83 1.18 2.26
C TYR A 27 3.41 1.54 3.63
N LYS A 28 4.23 2.59 3.71
CA LYS A 28 4.85 3.03 4.97
C LYS A 28 3.80 3.40 6.02
N THR A 29 2.74 4.08 5.61
CA THR A 29 1.65 4.48 6.51
C THR A 29 0.92 3.27 7.05
N ALA A 30 0.51 2.34 6.18
CA ALA A 30 -0.16 1.11 6.61
C ALA A 30 0.74 0.25 7.49
N PHE A 31 1.99 0.04 7.09
CA PHE A 31 2.97 -0.76 7.85
C PHE A 31 3.16 -0.23 9.27
N ASN A 32 3.31 1.09 9.44
CA ASN A 32 3.46 1.68 10.78
C ASN A 32 2.17 1.58 11.59
N TYR A 33 1.01 1.79 10.97
CA TYR A 33 -0.28 1.67 11.66
C TYR A 33 -0.53 0.24 12.16
N LEU A 34 -0.19 -0.77 11.37
CA LEU A 34 -0.37 -2.17 11.72
C LEU A 34 0.50 -2.64 12.90
N LYS A 35 1.57 -1.92 13.26
CA LYS A 35 2.38 -2.25 14.45
C LYS A 35 1.58 -2.16 15.75
N ASP A 36 0.67 -1.19 15.84
CA ASP A 36 -0.19 -0.97 16.99
C ASP A 36 -1.56 -1.68 16.85
N HIS A 37 -1.83 -2.23 15.66
CA HIS A 37 -3.10 -2.89 15.30
C HIS A 37 -2.87 -4.23 14.56
N PRO A 38 -2.25 -5.23 15.22
CA PRO A 38 -1.83 -6.48 14.56
C PRO A 38 -2.98 -7.39 14.12
N ASP A 39 -4.20 -7.13 14.58
CA ASP A 39 -5.43 -7.84 14.20
C ASP A 39 -6.06 -7.33 12.90
N LEU A 40 -5.55 -6.21 12.36
CA LEU A 40 -5.98 -5.65 11.08
C LEU A 40 -5.14 -6.20 9.93
N ASN A 41 -5.79 -6.37 8.78
CA ASN A 41 -5.16 -6.80 7.54
C ASN A 41 -5.39 -5.74 6.46
N VAL A 42 -4.32 -5.31 5.80
CA VAL A 42 -4.36 -4.32 4.71
C VAL A 42 -3.98 -4.98 3.40
N ILE A 43 -4.83 -4.82 2.38
CA ILE A 43 -4.58 -5.30 1.02
C ILE A 43 -4.43 -4.08 0.10
N PHE A 44 -3.32 -3.99 -0.63
CA PHE A 44 -3.18 -3.02 -1.71
C PHE A 44 -3.69 -3.63 -3.02
N SER A 45 -4.91 -3.27 -3.41
CA SER A 45 -5.54 -3.73 -4.64
C SER A 45 -5.07 -2.88 -5.82
N THR A 46 -4.13 -3.42 -6.58
CA THR A 46 -3.51 -2.76 -7.73
C THR A 46 -4.23 -3.15 -9.03
N TYR A 47 -4.30 -2.22 -9.99
CA TYR A 47 -4.94 -2.47 -11.27
C TYR A 47 -3.99 -3.10 -12.30
N ASP A 48 -2.76 -2.58 -12.39
CA ASP A 48 -1.76 -3.05 -13.34
C ASP A 48 -0.54 -3.67 -12.65
N MET A 49 0.27 -4.40 -13.43
CA MET A 49 1.49 -5.05 -12.94
C MET A 49 2.54 -4.02 -12.45
N LYS A 50 2.56 -2.81 -13.01
CA LYS A 50 3.55 -1.79 -12.64
C LYS A 50 3.28 -1.30 -11.21
N ASP A 51 2.03 -1.05 -10.88
CA ASP A 51 1.59 -0.68 -9.54
C ASP A 51 1.89 -1.82 -8.55
N CYS A 52 1.60 -3.07 -8.91
CA CYS A 52 1.95 -4.24 -8.09
C CYS A 52 3.44 -4.30 -7.77
N LEU A 53 4.31 -4.11 -8.79
CA LEU A 53 5.76 -4.12 -8.62
C LEU A 53 6.26 -2.98 -7.71
N LEU A 54 5.61 -1.81 -7.74
CA LEU A 54 5.94 -0.72 -6.83
C LEU A 54 5.66 -1.08 -5.37
N TYR A 55 4.49 -1.65 -5.07
CA TYR A 55 4.18 -2.12 -3.71
C TYR A 55 5.09 -3.28 -3.27
N LYS A 56 5.39 -4.24 -4.16
CA LYS A 56 6.34 -5.33 -3.87
C LYS A 56 7.77 -4.83 -3.62
N LYS A 57 8.18 -3.74 -4.27
CA LYS A 57 9.45 -3.08 -3.98
C LYS A 57 9.46 -2.48 -2.58
N GLU A 58 8.36 -1.84 -2.16
CA GLU A 58 8.25 -1.29 -0.80
C GLU A 58 8.24 -2.39 0.25
N GLU A 59 7.47 -3.47 0.06
CA GLU A 59 7.45 -4.65 0.95
C GLU A 59 8.85 -5.18 1.26
N LYS A 60 9.65 -5.42 0.22
CA LYS A 60 11.05 -5.89 0.35
C LYS A 60 11.96 -4.97 1.17
N LYS A 61 11.64 -3.68 1.32
CA LYS A 61 12.46 -2.77 2.15
C LYS A 61 12.24 -2.97 3.65
N TYR A 62 11.10 -3.54 4.04
CA TYR A 62 10.71 -3.72 5.44
C TYR A 62 10.79 -5.18 5.92
N ASP A 63 11.07 -6.13 5.01
CA ASP A 63 11.30 -7.55 5.31
C ASP A 63 12.71 -7.86 5.89
N TYR A 64 13.48 -6.84 6.30
CA TYR A 64 14.80 -6.97 6.93
C TYR A 64 14.77 -6.57 8.41
#